data_AF-A0A538S8S8-F1
#
_entry.id   AF-A0A538S8S8-F1
#
_cell.length_a   1.000
_cell.length_b   1.000
_cell.length_c   1.000
_cell.angle_alpha   90.00
_cell.angle_beta   90.00
_cell.angle_gamma   90.00
#
_symmetry.space_group_name_H-M   'P 1'
#
loop_
_entity.id
_entity.type
_entity.pdbx_description
1 polymer ?
#
loop_
_entity_poly.entity_id
_entity_poly.type
_entity_poly.pdbx_seq_one_letter_code
_entity_poly.pdbx_strand_id
1 'polypeptide(L)'
;KVLEYMACGRAIVAYDLREHRESAGEGALYAEPNRIEDLADKIAILLDDPGLRERMGDYNRRRFLDSMAWEYSAGELLRAYETLCGPKRNR
;
A
#
# COMPACT_ATOMS: atom_id res chain seq x y z
N LYS A 1 0.15 -6.79 -4.23
CA LYS A 1 1.54 -6.81 -3.73
C LYS A 1 1.95 -5.52 -3.03
N VAL A 2 1.46 -4.34 -3.45
CA VAL A 2 1.78 -3.04 -2.81
C VAL A 2 1.51 -3.07 -1.30
N LEU A 3 0.31 -3.49 -0.89
CA LEU A 3 -0.08 -3.56 0.53
C LEU A 3 0.82 -4.48 1.35
N GLU A 4 1.24 -5.63 0.81
CA GLU A 4 2.13 -6.55 1.54
C GLU A 4 3.52 -5.94 1.77
N TYR A 5 4.05 -5.19 0.80
CA TYR A 5 5.31 -4.46 0.97
C TYR A 5 5.15 -3.29 1.95
N MET A 6 3.99 -2.63 1.94
CA MET A 6 3.69 -1.58 2.91
C MET A 6 3.63 -2.14 4.34
N ALA A 7 2.96 -3.28 4.53
CA ALA A 7 2.94 -3.99 5.79
C ALA A 7 4.36 -4.36 6.26
N CYS A 8 5.26 -4.73 5.35
CA CYS A 8 6.67 -4.99 5.68
C CYS A 8 7.53 -3.72 5.84
N GLY A 9 6.96 -2.51 5.75
CA GLY A 9 7.70 -1.26 5.87
C GLY A 9 8.78 -1.08 4.81
N ARG A 10 8.52 -1.55 3.58
CA ARG A 10 9.48 -1.42 2.47
C ARG A 10 9.22 -0.15 1.68
N ALA A 11 10.27 0.56 1.28
CA ALA A 11 10.18 1.53 0.20
C ALA A 11 9.87 0.82 -1.12
N ILE A 12 9.03 1.43 -1.96
CA ILE A 12 8.51 0.82 -3.18
C ILE A 12 8.96 1.63 -4.40
N VAL A 13 9.30 0.94 -5.48
CA VAL A 13 9.32 1.53 -6.83
C VAL A 13 8.25 0.81 -7.65
N ALA A 14 7.37 1.57 -8.29
CA ALA A 14 6.30 1.02 -9.10
C ALA A 14 6.00 1.96 -10.28
N TYR A 15 5.33 1.45 -11.31
CA TYR A 15 4.81 2.33 -12.37
C TYR A 15 3.73 3.27 -11.83
N ASP A 16 3.59 4.42 -12.48
CA ASP A 16 2.63 5.47 -12.16
C ASP A 16 1.20 5.07 -12.57
N LEU A 17 0.64 4.15 -11.80
CA LEU A 17 -0.76 3.74 -11.91
C LEU A 17 -1.54 4.38 -10.78
N ARG A 18 -2.80 4.75 -11.08
CA ARG A 18 -3.71 5.33 -10.08
C ARG A 18 -3.74 4.52 -8.79
N GLU A 19 -3.93 3.21 -8.88
CA GLU A 19 -4.00 2.32 -7.72
C GLU A 19 -2.73 2.38 -6.84
N HIS A 20 -1.54 2.49 -7.46
CA HIS A 20 -0.30 2.61 -6.71
C HIS A 20 -0.19 3.95 -5.98
N ARG A 21 -0.75 5.03 -6.54
CA ARG A 21 -0.83 6.34 -5.86
C ARG A 21 -1.80 6.31 -4.69
N GLU A 22 -2.99 5.75 -4.89
CA GLU A 22 -4.00 5.62 -3.84
C GLU A 22 -3.49 4.78 -2.67
N SER A 23 -2.83 3.66 -2.97
CA SER A 23 -2.26 2.77 -1.95
C SER A 23 -1.02 3.37 -1.28
N ALA A 24 0.07 3.57 -2.04
CA ALA A 24 1.40 3.81 -1.45
C ALA A 24 1.73 5.28 -1.19
N GLY A 25 1.00 6.25 -1.76
CA GLY A 25 1.24 7.69 -1.56
C GLY A 25 2.74 8.08 -1.59
N GLU A 26 3.24 8.67 -0.51
CA GLU A 26 4.65 9.10 -0.39
C GLU A 26 5.65 7.94 -0.16
N GLY A 27 5.16 6.73 0.06
CA GLY A 27 5.99 5.54 0.28
C GLY A 27 6.44 4.84 -0.99
N ALA A 28 6.20 5.43 -2.17
CA ALA A 28 6.70 4.91 -3.45
C ALA A 28 7.32 5.99 -4.35
N LEU A 29 8.31 5.58 -5.15
CA LEU A 29 8.71 6.30 -6.35
C LEU A 29 7.95 5.76 -7.55
N TYR A 30 7.37 6.66 -8.35
CA TYR A 30 6.46 6.33 -9.45
C TYR A 30 7.15 6.51 -10.81
N ALA A 31 7.48 5.39 -11.45
CA ALA A 31 8.07 5.37 -12.79
C ALA A 31 7.04 5.56 -13.90
N GLU A 32 7.42 6.13 -15.03
CA GLU A 32 6.53 6.26 -16.18
C GLU A 32 6.06 4.88 -16.69
N PRO A 33 4.75 4.67 -16.96
CA PRO A 33 4.25 3.38 -17.40
C PRO A 33 4.97 2.86 -18.65
N ASN A 34 5.40 1.60 -18.60
CA ASN A 34 6.14 0.91 -19.68
C ASN A 34 7.53 1.49 -20.00
N ARG A 35 8.10 2.33 -19.14
CA ARG A 35 9.47 2.83 -19.28
C ARG A 35 10.41 2.13 -18.31
N ILE A 36 11.14 1.15 -18.82
CA ILE A 36 12.03 0.30 -18.00
C ILE A 36 13.21 1.10 -17.46
N GLU A 37 13.73 2.05 -18.24
CA GLU A 37 14.85 2.89 -17.83
C GLU A 37 14.50 3.73 -16.59
N ASP A 38 13.32 4.36 -16.60
CA ASP A 38 12.86 5.16 -15.46
C ASP A 38 12.59 4.32 -14.20
N LEU A 39 12.12 3.07 -14.38
CA LEU A 39 11.99 2.12 -13.29
C LEU A 39 13.36 1.77 -12.70
N ALA A 40 14.37 1.50 -13.54
CA ALA A 40 15.73 1.18 -13.12
C ALA A 40 16.39 2.36 -12.41
N ASP A 41 16.24 3.57 -12.94
CA ASP A 41 16.78 4.80 -12.35
C ASP A 41 16.20 5.03 -10.95
N LYS A 42 14.89 4.83 -10.77
CA LYS A 42 14.24 4.95 -9.45
C LYS A 42 14.68 3.88 -8.46
N ILE A 43 14.95 2.66 -8.94
CA ILE A 43 15.56 1.62 -8.11
C ILE A 43 16.96 2.06 -7.67
N ALA A 44 17.78 2.59 -8.58
CA ALA A 44 19.11 3.10 -8.27
C ALA A 44 19.07 4.24 -7.24
N ILE A 45 18.15 5.20 -7.38
CA ILE A 45 17.93 6.26 -6.37
C ILE A 45 17.72 5.66 -4.98
N LEU A 46 16.85 4.65 -4.86
CA LEU A 46 16.64 4.02 -3.57
C LEU A 46 17.86 3.25 -3.09
N LEU A 47 18.65 2.60 -3.96
CA LEU A 47 19.87 1.90 -3.56
C LEU A 47 20.93 2.87 -2.99
N ASP A 48 21.03 4.07 -3.56
CA ASP A 48 22.03 5.08 -3.18
C ASP A 48 21.61 5.94 -1.97
N ASP A 49 20.31 6.03 -1.64
CA ASP A 49 19.81 6.79 -0.50
C ASP A 49 19.12 5.90 0.57
N PRO A 50 19.89 5.39 1.56
CA PRO A 50 19.35 4.62 2.68
C PRO A 50 18.33 5.39 3.52
N GLY A 51 18.51 6.70 3.69
CA GLY A 51 17.64 7.54 4.50
C GLY A 51 16.28 7.71 3.84
N LEU A 52 16.24 7.86 2.52
CA LEU A 52 14.99 7.87 1.76
C LEU A 52 14.26 6.53 1.88
N ARG A 53 14.98 5.39 1.79
CA ARG A 53 14.37 4.07 1.98
C ARG A 53 13.72 3.94 3.36
N GLU A 54 14.40 4.38 4.41
CA GLU A 54 13.88 4.32 5.77
C GLU A 54 12.63 5.19 5.92
N ARG A 55 12.67 6.45 5.48
CA ARG A 55 11.51 7.36 5.55
C ARG A 55 10.29 6.82 4.81
N MET A 56 10.48 6.31 3.59
CA MET A 56 9.40 5.73 2.79
C MET A 56 8.85 4.44 3.40
N GLY A 57 9.74 3.60 3.95
CA GLY A 57 9.37 2.37 4.66
C GLY A 57 8.53 2.65 5.90
N ASP A 58 8.96 3.61 6.71
CA ASP A 58 8.24 4.08 7.89
C ASP A 58 6.86 4.63 7.55
N TYR A 59 6.77 5.48 6.52
CA TYR A 59 5.50 6.00 6.02
C TYR A 59 4.56 4.85 5.63
N ASN A 60 5.07 3.89 4.85
CA ASN A 60 4.30 2.75 4.38
C ASN A 60 3.79 1.88 5.52
N ARG A 61 4.63 1.59 6.51
CA ARG A 61 4.25 0.78 7.68
C ARG A 61 3.16 1.48 8.49
N ARG A 62 3.32 2.78 8.75
CA ARG A 62 2.33 3.58 9.51
C ARG A 62 1.00 3.62 8.78
N ARG A 63 0.99 4.00 7.50
CA ARG A 63 -0.23 4.05 6.67
C ARG A 63 -0.95 2.71 6.63
N PHE A 64 -0.23 1.61 6.48
CA PHE A 64 -0.82 0.27 6.49
C PHE A 64 -1.53 -0.02 7.82
N LEU A 65 -0.85 0.21 8.94
CA LEU A 65 -1.40 -0.04 10.28
C LEU A 65 -2.60 0.85 10.59
N ASP A 66 -2.61 2.09 10.10
CA ASP A 66 -3.63 3.07 10.45
C ASP A 66 -4.93 2.92 9.63
N SER A 67 -4.87 2.32 8.44
CA SER A 67 -5.98 2.40 7.49
C SER A 67 -6.21 1.20 6.57
N MET A 68 -5.24 0.28 6.44
CA MET A 68 -5.30 -0.79 5.43
C MET A 68 -5.10 -2.19 6.01
N ALA A 69 -4.92 -2.30 7.34
CA ALA A 69 -4.88 -3.56 8.04
C ALA A 69 -6.21 -4.31 7.88
N TRP A 70 -6.15 -5.64 7.89
CA TRP A 70 -7.31 -6.51 7.60
C TRP A 70 -8.49 -6.24 8.53
N GLU A 71 -8.22 -5.87 9.77
CA GLU A 71 -9.20 -5.57 10.81
C GLU A 71 -10.18 -4.47 10.38
N TYR A 72 -9.72 -3.47 9.63
CA TYR A 72 -10.58 -2.41 9.08
C TYR A 72 -11.51 -2.96 8.00
N SER A 73 -10.96 -3.69 7.03
CA SER A 73 -11.71 -4.32 5.94
C SER A 73 -12.72 -5.35 6.45
N ALA A 74 -12.35 -6.15 7.44
CA ALA A 74 -13.22 -7.12 8.07
C ALA A 74 -14.41 -6.44 8.76
N GLY A 75 -14.18 -5.32 9.45
CA GLY A 75 -15.24 -4.53 10.08
C GLY A 75 -16.25 -4.00 9.06
N GLU A 76 -15.79 -3.43 7.95
CA GLU A 76 -16.69 -2.97 6.87
C GLU A 76 -17.45 -4.12 6.21
N LEU A 77 -16.78 -5.25 5.96
CA LEU A 77 -17.42 -6.40 5.34
C LEU A 77 -18.52 -7.01 6.24
N LEU A 78 -18.28 -7.08 7.55
CA LEU A 78 -19.28 -7.53 8.52
C LEU A 78 -20.49 -6.58 8.55
N ARG A 79 -20.26 -5.25 8.59
CA ARG A 79 -21.35 -4.26 8.50
C ARG A 79 -22.18 -4.41 7.24
N ALA A 80 -21.52 -4.63 6.09
CA ALA A 80 -22.20 -4.85 4.83
C ALA A 80 -23.08 -6.11 4.88
N TYR A 81 -22.58 -7.23 5.44
CA TYR A 81 -23.36 -8.45 5.61
C TYR A 81 -24.52 -8.28 6.59
N GLU A 82 -24.34 -7.61 7.72
CA GLU A 82 -25.42 -7.30 8.66
C GLU A 82 -26.53 -6.47 7.99
N THR A 83 -26.15 -5.51 7.15
CA THR A 83 -27.08 -4.65 6.41
C THR A 83 -27.88 -5.44 5.38
N LEU A 84 -27.24 -6.34 4.62
CA LEU A 84 -27.88 -7.08 3.53
C LEU A 84 -28.68 -8.30 4.00
N CYS A 85 -28.17 -9.02 5.00
CA CYS A 85 -28.75 -10.30 5.43
C CYS A 85 -29.62 -10.18 6.68
N GLY A 86 -29.60 -9.04 7.38
CA GLY A 86 -30.25 -8.86 8.67
C GLY A 86 -29.57 -9.65 9.81
N PRO A 87 -30.04 -9.51 11.06
CA PRO A 87 -29.44 -10.20 12.21
C PRO A 87 -29.49 -11.72 12.03
N LYS A 88 -28.44 -12.42 12.49
CA LYS A 88 -28.41 -13.89 12.56
C LYS A 88 -29.69 -14.39 13.25
N ARG A 89 -30.56 -15.07 12.50
CA ARG A 89 -31.63 -15.90 13.10
C ARG A 89 -30.95 -17.07 13.80
N ASN A 90 -30.81 -16.98 15.12
CA ASN A 90 -30.51 -18.16 15.94
C ASN A 90 -31.62 -19.20 15.69
N ARG A 91 -31.24 -20.37 15.20
CA ARG A 91 -32.06 -21.58 15.32
C ARG A 91 -31.70 -22.28 16.61
#